data_AF-A0A094JUG1-F1
#
_entry.id   AF-A0A094JUG1-F1
#
_cell.length_a   1.000
_cell.length_b   1.000
_cell.length_c   1.000
_cell.angle_alpha   90.00
_cell.angle_beta   90.00
_cell.angle_gamma   90.00
#
_symmetry.space_group_name_H-M   'P 1'
#
loop_
_entity.id
_entity.type
_entity.pdbx_description
1 polymer ?
#
loop_
_entity_poly.entity_id
_entity_poly.type
_entity_poly.pdbx_seq_one_letter_code
_entity_poly.pdbx_strand_id
1 'polypeptide(L)' 'MAKTQYSLSDDPTKLGRPTTDFTITVREFKPSIGAGFLVALTGDVMTMLGLPKHPAALQMDVDDYGNARGLF' A
#
# COMPACT_ATOMS: atom_id res chain seq x y z
N MET A 1 -3.09 2.97 -12.31
CA MET A 1 -4.34 2.77 -11.53
C MET A 1 -3.94 2.37 -10.12
N ALA A 2 -4.47 3.05 -9.11
CA ALA A 2 -4.21 2.71 -7.72
C ALA A 2 -5.41 1.94 -7.17
N LYS A 3 -5.21 0.63 -7.02
CA LYS A 3 -6.17 -0.36 -6.56
C LYS A 3 -5.47 -1.33 -5.60
N THR A 4 -6.23 -2.22 -4.96
CA THR A 4 -5.66 -3.31 -4.17
C THR A 4 -4.69 -4.18 -4.98
N GLN A 5 -3.55 -4.56 -4.38
CA GLN A 5 -2.58 -5.48 -4.96
C GLN A 5 -3.00 -6.95 -4.82
N TYR A 6 -3.96 -7.26 -3.96
CA TYR A 6 -4.34 -8.63 -3.60
C TYR A 6 -5.26 -9.30 -4.63
N SER A 7 -5.93 -8.52 -5.47
CA SER A 7 -6.86 -9.03 -6.49
C SER A 7 -6.64 -8.33 -7.83
N LEU A 8 -7.06 -8.98 -8.92
CA LEU A 8 -7.18 -8.34 -10.23
C LEU A 8 -8.32 -7.31 -10.26
N SER A 9 -9.33 -7.47 -9.42
CA SER A 9 -10.41 -6.49 -9.21
C SER A 9 -10.01 -5.36 -8.26
N ASP A 10 -10.96 -4.48 -7.93
CA ASP A 10 -10.84 -3.49 -6.85
C ASP A 10 -11.19 -4.05 -5.46
N ASP A 11 -11.66 -5.30 -5.38
CA ASP A 11 -11.99 -6.01 -4.14
C ASP A 11 -10.87 -6.99 -3.74
N PRO A 12 -10.20 -6.83 -2.57
CA PRO A 12 -9.09 -7.69 -2.14
C PRO A 12 -9.47 -9.14 -1.88
N THR A 13 -10.77 -9.46 -1.70
CA THR A 13 -11.23 -10.82 -1.36
C THR A 13 -11.42 -11.72 -2.58
N LYS A 14 -11.48 -11.14 -3.78
CA LYS A 14 -11.65 -11.88 -5.04
C LYS A 14 -10.32 -12.42 -5.55
N LEU A 15 -9.95 -13.61 -5.08
CA LEU A 15 -8.69 -14.26 -5.41
C LEU A 15 -8.71 -15.00 -6.76
N GLY A 16 -7.52 -15.29 -7.29
CA GLY A 16 -7.35 -16.02 -8.54
C GLY A 16 -7.67 -15.17 -9.77
N ARG A 17 -8.44 -15.74 -10.70
CA ARG A 17 -8.90 -15.05 -11.91
C ARG A 17 -10.41 -14.79 -11.79
N PRO A 18 -10.84 -13.65 -11.22
CA PRO A 18 -12.25 -13.27 -11.28
C PRO A 18 -12.65 -13.07 -12.75
N THR A 19 -13.41 -14.00 -13.32
CA THR A 19 -13.86 -13.96 -14.73
C THR A 19 -15.28 -13.45 -14.90
N THR A 20 -16.09 -13.44 -13.84
CA THR A 20 -17.50 -13.01 -13.85
C THR A 20 -17.65 -11.68 -13.11
N ASP A 21 -18.14 -10.67 -13.83
CA ASP A 21 -18.75 -9.42 -13.34
C ASP A 21 -18.03 -8.73 -12.16
N PHE A 22 -16.79 -8.30 -12.36
CA PHE A 22 -16.23 -7.25 -11.51
C PHE A 22 -16.19 -5.92 -12.27
N THR A 23 -16.92 -4.94 -11.75
CA THR A 23 -16.84 -3.55 -12.18
C THR A 23 -15.76 -2.86 -11.37
N ILE A 24 -14.85 -2.16 -12.04
CA ILE A 24 -13.89 -1.31 -11.34
C ILE A 24 -14.55 0.03 -11.06
N THR A 25 -14.73 0.37 -9.79
CA THR A 25 -15.28 1.65 -9.38
C THR A 25 -14.15 2.66 -9.23
N VAL A 26 -14.17 3.77 -9.97
CA VAL A 26 -13.19 4.87 -9.80
C VAL A 26 -13.83 5.96 -8.96
N ARG A 27 -13.25 6.26 -7.80
CA ARG A 27 -13.73 7.31 -6.89
C ARG A 27 -13.25 8.70 -7.31
N GLU A 28 -11.99 8.79 -7.72
CA GLU A 28 -11.33 10.07 -8.01
C GLU A 28 -10.19 9.88 -9.01
N PHE A 29 -9.92 10.92 -9.81
CA PHE A 29 -8.70 11.05 -10.59
C PHE A 29 -7.81 12.14 -10.01
N LYS A 30 -6.56 11.80 -9.69
CA LYS A 30 -5.54 12.76 -9.27
C LYS A 30 -4.55 13.00 -10.40
N PRO A 31 -4.46 14.22 -10.96
CA PRO A 31 -3.49 14.52 -12.01
C PRO A 31 -2.06 14.62 -11.45
N SER A 32 -1.16 13.77 -11.96
CA SER A 32 0.28 13.85 -11.69
C SER A 32 0.96 14.50 -12.90
N ILE A 33 0.70 15.80 -13.09
CA ILE A 33 1.04 16.54 -14.32
C ILE A 33 2.56 16.51 -14.59
N GLY A 34 3.40 16.63 -13.56
CA GLY A 34 4.85 16.54 -13.71
C GLY A 34 5.36 15.16 -14.15
N ALA A 35 4.62 14.09 -13.84
CA ALA A 35 4.97 12.72 -14.23
C ALA A 35 4.29 12.28 -15.54
N GLY A 36 3.36 13.09 -16.08
CA GLY A 36 2.70 12.83 -17.36
C GLY A 36 1.56 11.80 -17.33
N PHE A 37 0.96 11.52 -16.16
CA PHE A 37 -0.18 10.58 -16.07
C PHE A 37 -1.24 10.99 -15.05
N LEU A 38 -2.44 10.40 -15.19
CA LEU A 38 -3.54 10.51 -14.23
C LEU A 38 -3.57 9.27 -13.33
N VAL A 39 -3.71 9.50 -12.01
CA VAL A 39 -3.90 8.42 -11.05
C VAL A 39 -5.40 8.19 -10.84
N ALA A 40 -5.92 7.09 -11.35
CA ALA A 40 -7.27 6.61 -11.03
C ALA A 40 -7.27 5.87 -9.69
N LEU A 41 -8.00 6.41 -8.69
CA LEU A 41 -8.15 5.82 -7.35
C LEU A 41 -9.44 4.99 -7.32
N THR A 42 -9.33 3.67 -7.10
CA THR A 42 -10.49 2.76 -7.12
C THR A 42 -11.02 2.38 -5.73
N GLY A 43 -10.30 2.77 -4.68
CA GLY A 43 -10.66 2.50 -3.29
C GLY A 43 -9.76 3.28 -2.35
N ASP A 44 -9.66 2.84 -1.10
CA ASP A 44 -8.75 3.43 -0.14
C ASP A 44 -7.33 2.95 -0.40
N VAL A 45 -6.49 3.89 -0.85
CA VAL A 45 -5.06 3.66 -1.07
C VAL A 45 -4.34 4.36 0.07
N MET A 46 -3.73 3.57 0.97
CA MET A 46 -2.96 4.12 2.08
C MET A 46 -1.68 4.79 1.55
N THR A 47 -1.62 6.11 1.62
CA THR A 47 -0.41 6.90 1.29
C THR A 47 0.49 7.14 2.50
N MET A 48 -0.02 6.92 3.72
CA MET A 48 0.69 7.10 4.97
C MET A 48 0.42 5.89 5.87
N LEU A 49 1.45 5.06 6.10
CA LEU A 49 1.36 3.90 6.97
C LEU A 49 1.52 4.34 8.42
N GLY A 50 0.67 3.82 9.30
CA GLY A 50 0.81 3.99 10.75
C GLY A 50 1.82 3.03 11.36
N LEU A 51 2.21 3.29 12.62
CA LEU A 51 2.99 2.36 13.41
C LEU A 51 2.11 1.22 13.95
N PRO A 52 2.62 -0.03 14.01
CA PRO A 52 1.91 -1.13 14.65
C PRO A 52 1.87 -0.96 16.17
N LYS A 53 1.03 -1.76 16.85
CA LYS A 53 0.89 -1.73 18.33
C LYS A 53 2.22 -1.86 19.07
N HIS A 54 3.14 -2.68 18.54
CA HIS A 54 4.51 -2.81 19.02
C HIS A 54 5.46 -2.39 17.87
N PRO A 55 5.90 -1.12 17.83
CA PRO A 55 6.79 -0.65 16.78
C PRO A 55 8.18 -1.27 16.92
N ALA A 56 8.81 -1.59 15.78
CA ALA A 56 10.17 -2.13 15.73
C ALA A 56 11.19 -1.22 16.45
N ALA A 57 10.91 0.08 16.51
CA ALA A 57 11.70 1.07 17.25
C ALA A 57 11.93 0.73 18.73
N LEU A 58 11.05 -0.05 19.38
CA LEU A 58 11.26 -0.50 20.77
C LEU A 58 12.42 -1.49 20.92
N GLN A 59 12.85 -2.11 19.83
CA GLN A 59 13.94 -3.08 19.79
C GLN A 59 15.20 -2.50 19.12
N MET A 60 15.14 -1.25 18.66
CA MET A 60 16.26 -0.58 18.01
C MET A 60 17.18 0.02 19.06
N ASP A 61 18.48 -0.28 18.95
CA ASP A 61 19.50 0.24 19.84
C ASP A 61 20.89 0.23 19.17
N VAL A 62 21.88 0.82 19.83
CA VAL A 62 23.30 0.76 19.44
C VAL A 62 24.07 0.00 20.50
N ASP A 63 24.80 -1.05 20.11
CA ASP A 63 25.59 -1.82 21.06
C ASP A 63 26.92 -1.16 21.42
N ASP A 64 27.63 -1.77 22.38
CA ASP A 64 28.89 -1.23 22.93
C ASP A 64 30.00 -1.08 21.87
N TYR A 65 29.88 -1.75 20.73
CA TYR A 65 30.82 -1.66 19.60
C TYR A 65 30.35 -0.67 18.53
N GLY A 66 29.23 0.03 18.76
CA GLY A 66 28.65 0.98 17.83
C GLY A 66 27.80 0.33 16.72
N ASN A 67 27.43 -0.95 16.84
CA ASN A 67 26.60 -1.61 15.83
C ASN A 67 25.11 -1.41 16.13
N ALA A 68 24.32 -1.19 15.07
CA ALA A 68 22.88 -1.06 15.21
C ALA A 68 22.20 -2.43 15.40
N ARG A 69 21.25 -2.50 16.32
CA ARG A 69 20.39 -3.67 16.61
C ARG A 69 18.93 -3.36 16.26
N GLY A 70 18.13 -4.39 15.97
CA GLY A 70 16.67 -4.28 15.79
C GLY A 70 16.22 -3.62 14.47
N LEU A 71 17.11 -3.47 13.49
CA LEU A 71 16.79 -2.93 12.15
C LEU A 71 16.30 -4.00 11.17
N PHE A 72 16.59 -5.27 11.42
CA PHE A 72 16.26 -6.43 10.60
C PHE A 72 15.98 -7.65 11.47
#